data_AF-A0A937P6R1-F1
#
_entry.id   AF-A0A937P6R1-F1
#
_cell.length_a   1.000
_cell.length_b   1.000
_cell.length_c   1.000
_cell.angle_alpha   90.00
_cell.angle_beta   90.00
_cell.angle_gamma   90.00
#
_symmetry.space_group_name_H-M   'P 1'
#
loop_
_entity.id
_entity.type
_entity.pdbx_description
1 polymer ?
#
loop_
_entity_poly.entity_id
_entity_poly.type
_entity_poly.pdbx_seq_one_letter_code
_entity_poly.pdbx_strand_id
1 'polypeptide(L)'
;MMIRKVFIAALYILFNLNPQFAQQILIPRIEEMPELPLPYEMRNWQDVAQKYDTLVFNLDITGQYLPLTTIVTNTINYPEHPTFGIQSYVGTNSPPGMEAINVIPAVVGATLSGIDKSNQYGYNWALLCEEYFNRNPSQNIYLNAPNSSSGQDWWYET
;
A
#
# COMPACT_ATOMS: atom_id res chain seq x y z
N MET A 1 -17.47 33.06 44.86
CA MET A 1 -17.41 31.67 44.32
C MET A 1 -18.64 31.28 43.50
N MET A 2 -19.86 31.69 43.89
CA MET A 2 -21.11 31.34 43.18
C MET A 2 -21.25 32.03 41.79
N ILE A 3 -20.90 33.31 41.67
CA ILE A 3 -20.99 34.08 40.41
C ILE A 3 -20.11 33.49 39.29
N ARG A 4 -18.90 33.03 39.62
CA ARG A 4 -17.97 32.39 38.66
C ARG A 4 -18.53 31.07 38.12
N LYS A 5 -19.23 30.29 38.95
CA LYS A 5 -19.87 29.03 38.53
C LYS A 5 -21.08 29.29 37.61
N VAL A 6 -21.88 30.31 37.90
CA VAL A 6 -23.00 30.73 37.05
C VAL A 6 -22.51 31.26 35.70
N PHE A 7 -21.43 32.03 35.70
CA PHE A 7 -20.84 32.56 34.46
C PHE A 7 -20.27 31.44 33.56
N ILE A 8 -19.59 30.45 34.15
CA ILE A 8 -19.06 29.28 33.42
C ILE A 8 -20.20 28.42 32.87
N ALA A 9 -21.27 28.22 33.65
CA ALA A 9 -22.45 27.48 33.21
C ALA A 9 -23.16 28.19 32.04
N ALA A 10 -23.30 29.52 32.10
CA ALA A 10 -23.87 30.32 31.00
C ALA A 10 -23.01 30.25 29.73
N LEU A 11 -21.68 30.26 29.86
CA LEU A 11 -20.75 30.12 28.73
C LEU A 11 -20.86 28.74 28.07
N TYR A 12 -21.02 27.68 28.88
CA TYR A 12 -21.22 26.31 28.40
C TYR A 12 -22.53 26.15 27.62
N ILE A 13 -23.62 26.78 28.09
CA ILE A 13 -24.90 26.75 27.40
C ILE A 13 -24.81 27.52 26.07
N LEU A 14 -24.16 28.69 26.04
CA LEU A 14 -23.97 29.47 24.81
C LEU A 14 -23.12 28.74 23.76
N PHE A 15 -22.12 27.95 24.17
CA PHE A 15 -21.31 27.13 23.26
C PHE A 15 -22.06 25.93 22.66
N ASN A 16 -23.11 25.43 23.33
CA ASN A 16 -23.88 24.28 22.86
C ASN A 16 -25.14 24.67 22.06
N LEU A 17 -25.49 25.95 21.96
CA LEU A 17 -26.68 26.42 21.24
C LEU A 17 -26.51 26.51 19.71
N ASN A 18 -25.30 26.33 19.18
CA ASN A 18 -25.05 26.27 17.74
C ASN A 18 -24.22 25.04 17.38
N PRO A 19 -24.80 23.83 17.40
CA PRO A 19 -24.21 22.74 16.65
C PRO A 19 -24.38 23.09 15.17
N GLN A 20 -23.38 23.75 14.61
CA GLN A 20 -23.32 24.10 13.20
C GLN A 20 -23.02 22.82 12.42
N PHE A 21 -24.00 21.93 12.36
CA PHE A 21 -23.98 20.81 11.44
C PHE A 21 -24.03 21.40 10.04
N ALA A 22 -23.01 21.12 9.24
CA ALA A 22 -23.07 21.46 7.82
C ALA A 22 -24.34 20.81 7.25
N GLN A 23 -25.23 21.63 6.69
CA GLN A 23 -26.44 21.11 6.07
C GLN A 23 -26.04 20.44 4.75
N GLN A 24 -26.44 19.18 4.57
CA GLN A 24 -26.30 18.50 3.28
C GLN A 24 -27.04 19.33 2.23
N ILE A 25 -26.31 19.80 1.22
CA ILE A 25 -26.90 20.51 0.08
C ILE A 25 -27.13 19.52 -1.05
N LEU A 26 -28.23 19.71 -1.77
CA LEU A 26 -28.48 18.97 -3.00
C LEU A 26 -27.53 19.50 -4.07
N ILE A 27 -26.76 18.62 -4.69
CA ILE A 27 -25.90 18.96 -5.82
C ILE A 27 -26.52 18.30 -7.05
N PRO A 28 -27.20 19.05 -7.94
CA PRO A 28 -27.99 18.45 -9.03
C PRO A 28 -27.21 17.45 -9.89
N ARG A 29 -25.90 17.66 -10.06
CA ARG A 29 -25.02 16.74 -10.80
C ARG A 29 -24.75 15.41 -10.08
N ILE A 30 -24.75 15.40 -8.75
CA ILE A 30 -24.61 14.18 -7.96
C ILE A 30 -25.92 13.39 -7.98
N GLU A 31 -27.06 14.07 -7.97
CA GLU A 31 -28.39 13.43 -8.07
C GLU A 31 -28.60 12.70 -9.41
N GLU A 32 -27.86 13.07 -10.47
CA GLU A 32 -27.85 12.34 -11.74
C GLU A 32 -27.08 11.01 -11.65
N MET A 33 -26.23 10.82 -10.64
CA MET A 33 -25.49 9.58 -10.43
C MET A 33 -26.38 8.58 -9.70
N PRO A 34 -26.57 7.35 -10.23
CA PRO A 34 -27.34 6.35 -9.52
C PRO A 34 -26.61 5.97 -8.22
N GLU A 35 -27.38 5.72 -7.15
CA GLU A 35 -26.83 5.32 -5.83
C GLU A 35 -25.94 4.06 -5.91
N LEU A 36 -26.23 3.20 -6.88
CA LEU A 36 -25.45 2.02 -7.22
C LEU A 36 -25.31 1.90 -8.75
N PRO A 37 -24.18 1.38 -9.26
CA PRO A 37 -24.05 1.07 -10.67
C PRO A 37 -25.12 0.04 -11.09
N LEU A 38 -25.66 0.20 -12.30
CA LEU A 38 -26.65 -0.72 -12.88
C LEU A 38 -26.14 -1.25 -14.23
N PRO A 39 -25.91 -2.58 -14.35
CA PRO A 39 -26.01 -3.59 -13.30
C PRO A 39 -24.91 -3.44 -12.22
N TYR A 40 -25.22 -3.87 -10.99
CA TYR A 40 -24.22 -3.94 -9.93
C TYR A 40 -23.45 -5.25 -10.04
N GLU A 41 -22.17 -5.16 -10.37
CA GLU A 41 -21.27 -6.30 -10.52
C GLU A 41 -20.07 -6.13 -9.59
N MET A 42 -20.11 -6.77 -8.42
CA MET A 42 -18.98 -6.77 -7.49
C MET A 42 -18.00 -7.86 -7.90
N ARG A 43 -16.87 -7.44 -8.47
CA ARG A 43 -15.73 -8.34 -8.73
C ARG A 43 -15.30 -9.03 -7.45
N ASN A 44 -15.04 -10.34 -7.52
CA ASN A 44 -14.44 -11.08 -6.41
C ASN A 44 -12.97 -10.66 -6.26
N TRP A 45 -12.73 -9.63 -5.44
CA TRP A 45 -11.40 -9.07 -5.24
C TRP A 45 -10.43 -10.02 -4.56
N GLN A 46 -10.92 -10.93 -3.72
CA GLN A 46 -10.08 -11.95 -3.10
C GLN A 46 -9.55 -12.94 -4.15
N ASP A 47 -10.43 -13.45 -5.03
CA ASP A 47 -10.04 -14.34 -6.13
C ASP A 47 -9.06 -13.65 -7.10
N VAL A 48 -9.28 -12.36 -7.39
CA VAL A 48 -8.38 -11.56 -8.23
C VAL A 48 -7.00 -11.43 -7.58
N ALA A 49 -6.94 -11.12 -6.28
CA ALA A 49 -5.68 -11.01 -5.55
C ALA A 49 -4.92 -12.34 -5.52
N GLN A 50 -5.60 -13.46 -5.28
CA GLN A 50 -5.01 -14.80 -5.29
C GLN A 50 -4.50 -15.22 -6.68
N LYS A 51 -5.23 -14.87 -7.74
CA LYS A 51 -4.81 -15.13 -9.14
C LYS A 51 -3.63 -14.26 -9.54
N TYR A 52 -3.63 -12.98 -9.18
CA TYR A 52 -2.49 -12.09 -9.37
C TYR A 52 -1.25 -12.64 -8.67
N ASP A 53 -1.41 -13.06 -7.42
CA ASP A 53 -0.33 -13.64 -6.62
C ASP A 53 0.29 -14.88 -7.29
N THR A 54 -0.57 -15.81 -7.72
CA THR A 54 -0.16 -17.04 -8.41
C THR A 54 0.62 -16.74 -9.69
N LEU A 55 0.25 -15.70 -10.43
CA LEU A 55 0.95 -15.27 -11.64
C LEU A 55 2.31 -14.63 -11.32
N VAL A 56 2.33 -13.68 -10.38
CA VAL A 56 3.49 -12.81 -10.14
C VAL A 56 4.62 -13.55 -9.43
N PHE A 57 4.30 -14.36 -8.43
CA PHE A 57 5.30 -15.05 -7.60
C PHE A 57 5.73 -16.42 -8.16
N ASN A 58 5.20 -16.81 -9.32
CA ASN A 58 5.65 -18.02 -10.00
C ASN A 58 6.94 -17.72 -10.79
N LEU A 59 8.07 -18.14 -10.22
CA LEU A 59 9.40 -17.95 -10.82
C LEU A 59 9.65 -18.87 -12.02
N ASP A 60 8.92 -19.99 -12.12
CA ASP A 60 9.07 -21.00 -13.16
C ASP A 60 8.12 -20.76 -14.36
N ILE A 61 7.32 -19.68 -14.32
CA ILE A 61 6.37 -19.38 -15.38
C ILE A 61 7.10 -18.94 -16.65
N THR A 62 6.70 -19.51 -17.78
CA THR A 62 7.29 -19.24 -19.09
C THR A 62 6.31 -18.49 -19.98
N GLY A 63 6.84 -17.65 -20.87
CA GLY A 63 6.06 -16.87 -21.81
C GLY A 63 6.76 -15.57 -22.17
N GLN A 64 6.17 -14.81 -23.08
CA GLN A 64 6.71 -13.50 -23.44
C GLN A 64 6.69 -12.58 -22.20
N TYR A 65 7.85 -12.03 -21.85
CA TYR A 65 8.07 -11.15 -20.69
C TYR A 65 7.87 -11.78 -19.31
N LEU A 66 7.84 -13.10 -19.22
CA LEU A 66 7.76 -13.86 -17.96
C LEU A 66 9.12 -14.48 -17.61
N PRO A 67 9.44 -14.68 -16.31
CA PRO A 67 8.63 -14.38 -15.12
C PRO A 67 8.56 -12.89 -14.77
N LEU A 68 7.56 -12.50 -13.95
CA LEU A 68 7.38 -11.11 -13.49
C LEU A 68 8.17 -10.77 -12.22
N THR A 69 8.63 -11.78 -11.49
CA THR A 69 9.43 -11.63 -10.28
C THR A 69 10.84 -12.16 -10.55
N THR A 70 11.84 -11.50 -9.97
CA THR A 70 13.24 -11.94 -10.04
C THR A 70 13.84 -11.92 -8.66
N ILE A 71 14.55 -13.00 -8.29
CA ILE A 71 15.36 -13.04 -7.07
C ILE A 71 16.64 -12.24 -7.30
N VAL A 72 16.94 -11.33 -6.38
CA VAL A 72 18.12 -10.47 -6.43
C VAL A 72 19.07 -10.87 -5.31
N THR A 73 20.29 -11.24 -5.67
CA THR A 73 21.39 -11.52 -4.73
C THR A 73 22.29 -10.30 -4.58
N ASN A 74 23.10 -10.25 -3.52
CA ASN A 74 23.99 -9.11 -3.20
C ASN A 74 23.20 -7.83 -2.87
N THR A 75 22.26 -7.97 -1.93
CA THR A 75 21.47 -6.90 -1.31
C THR A 75 22.34 -5.86 -0.61
N ILE A 76 21.82 -4.64 -0.52
CA ILE A 76 22.50 -3.46 0.03
C ILE A 76 22.30 -3.37 1.54
N ASN A 77 21.06 -3.59 2.03
CA ASN A 77 20.73 -3.37 3.44
C ASN A 77 20.87 -4.64 4.29
N TYR A 78 20.68 -5.82 3.67
CA TYR A 78 20.69 -7.13 4.35
C TYR A 78 21.46 -8.17 3.53
N PRO A 79 22.80 -8.08 3.46
CA PRO A 79 23.64 -8.91 2.58
C PRO A 79 23.64 -10.41 2.91
N GLU A 80 23.10 -10.82 4.06
CA GLU A 80 23.07 -12.20 4.54
C GLU A 80 22.08 -13.10 3.77
N HIS A 81 21.12 -12.52 3.05
CA HIS A 81 20.12 -13.24 2.26
C HIS A 81 19.70 -12.44 1.02
N PRO A 82 19.08 -13.08 0.00
CA PRO A 82 18.60 -12.36 -1.17
C PRO A 82 17.42 -11.43 -0.84
N THR A 83 16.97 -10.70 -1.86
CA THR A 83 15.66 -10.05 -1.94
C THR A 83 14.97 -10.46 -3.24
N PHE A 84 13.89 -9.78 -3.62
CA PHE A 84 13.24 -9.92 -4.91
C PHE A 84 12.77 -8.56 -5.45
N GLY A 85 12.65 -8.47 -6.77
CA GLY A 85 11.98 -7.37 -7.47
C GLY A 85 10.79 -7.89 -8.26
N ILE A 86 9.77 -7.05 -8.45
CA ILE A 86 8.63 -7.33 -9.33
C ILE A 86 8.66 -6.29 -10.44
N GLN A 87 8.57 -6.72 -11.69
CA GLN A 87 8.54 -5.83 -12.85
C GLN A 87 7.44 -4.76 -12.70
N SER A 88 7.84 -3.50 -12.59
CA SER A 88 6.90 -2.36 -12.59
C SER A 88 6.24 -2.17 -13.96
N TYR A 89 6.98 -2.53 -15.03
CA TYR A 89 6.53 -2.44 -16.41
C TYR A 89 6.83 -3.74 -17.14
N VAL A 90 5.79 -4.45 -17.59
CA VAL A 90 5.95 -5.70 -18.34
C VAL A 90 6.62 -5.43 -19.68
N GLY A 91 7.72 -6.14 -19.96
CA GLY A 91 8.48 -6.02 -21.20
C GLY A 91 9.56 -4.93 -21.20
N THR A 92 9.90 -4.37 -20.04
CA THR A 92 11.06 -3.49 -19.90
C THR A 92 12.39 -4.26 -20.02
N ASN A 93 13.43 -3.58 -20.48
CA ASN A 93 14.81 -4.11 -20.54
C ASN A 93 15.62 -3.81 -19.27
N SER A 94 14.98 -3.31 -18.20
CA SER A 94 15.65 -2.89 -16.96
C SER A 94 15.21 -3.69 -15.72
N PRO A 95 15.34 -5.04 -15.71
CA PRO A 95 15.17 -5.82 -14.48
C PRO A 95 16.21 -5.39 -13.42
N PRO A 96 15.86 -5.43 -12.12
CA PRO A 96 14.84 -6.32 -11.54
C PRO A 96 13.45 -5.72 -11.30
N GLY A 97 13.23 -4.42 -11.50
CA GLY A 97 11.98 -3.77 -11.07
C GLY A 97 11.88 -3.65 -9.54
N MET A 98 12.84 -2.96 -8.93
CA MET A 98 12.95 -2.88 -7.46
C MET A 98 12.21 -1.67 -6.89
N GLU A 99 10.88 -1.69 -6.97
CA GLU A 99 10.02 -0.63 -6.40
C GLU A 99 9.17 -1.16 -5.24
N ALA A 100 9.37 -0.62 -4.04
CA ALA A 100 8.68 -1.03 -2.82
C ALA A 100 7.17 -0.85 -2.95
N ILE A 101 6.72 0.20 -3.65
CA ILE A 101 5.30 0.48 -3.89
C ILE A 101 4.61 -0.64 -4.68
N ASN A 102 5.37 -1.39 -5.48
CA ASN A 102 4.89 -2.57 -6.18
C ASN A 102 5.04 -3.82 -5.29
N VAL A 103 6.23 -3.99 -4.71
CA VAL A 103 6.63 -5.21 -4.00
C VAL A 103 5.90 -5.43 -2.67
N ILE A 104 5.92 -4.43 -1.78
CA ILE A 104 5.39 -4.59 -0.42
C ILE A 104 3.87 -4.80 -0.45
N PRO A 105 3.08 -4.00 -1.19
CA PRO A 105 1.64 -4.22 -1.28
C PRO A 105 1.25 -5.55 -1.91
N ALA A 106 2.04 -6.09 -2.86
CA ALA A 106 1.78 -7.42 -3.41
C ALA A 106 1.87 -8.52 -2.34
N VAL A 107 2.87 -8.44 -1.46
CA VAL A 107 3.03 -9.38 -0.33
C VAL A 107 1.93 -9.20 0.71
N VAL A 108 1.66 -7.96 1.13
CA VAL A 108 0.62 -7.65 2.13
C VAL A 108 -0.77 -8.05 1.62
N GLY A 109 -1.11 -7.68 0.39
CA GLY A 109 -2.40 -7.99 -0.23
C GLY A 109 -2.65 -9.49 -0.38
N ALA A 110 -1.64 -10.26 -0.76
CA ALA A 110 -1.72 -11.71 -0.81
C ALA A 110 -1.93 -12.32 0.58
N THR A 111 -1.23 -11.81 1.60
CA THR A 111 -1.38 -12.24 2.99
C THR A 111 -2.79 -11.97 3.52
N LEU A 112 -3.33 -10.78 3.27
CA LEU A 112 -4.71 -10.42 3.59
C LEU A 112 -5.75 -11.27 2.85
N SER A 113 -5.36 -11.82 1.69
CA SER A 113 -6.20 -12.72 0.89
C SER A 113 -6.06 -14.20 1.26
N GLY A 114 -5.27 -14.51 2.31
CA GLY A 114 -5.14 -15.86 2.88
C GLY A 114 -3.93 -16.66 2.40
N ILE A 115 -2.95 -16.04 1.73
CA ILE A 115 -1.73 -16.70 1.26
C ILE A 115 -0.61 -16.51 2.29
N ASP A 116 0.01 -17.62 2.74
CA ASP A 116 1.14 -17.54 3.66
C ASP A 116 2.42 -17.11 2.94
N LYS A 117 2.73 -15.81 3.01
CA LYS A 117 3.94 -15.23 2.43
C LYS A 117 5.22 -15.47 3.22
N SER A 118 5.14 -16.04 4.42
CA SER A 118 6.32 -16.48 5.15
C SER A 118 6.89 -17.81 4.61
N ASN A 119 6.08 -18.54 3.84
CA ASN A 119 6.46 -19.81 3.24
C ASN A 119 5.64 -20.08 1.97
N GLN A 120 6.01 -19.44 0.86
CA GLN A 120 5.41 -19.72 -0.45
C GLN A 120 6.51 -19.98 -1.47
N TYR A 121 6.41 -21.08 -2.21
CA TYR A 121 7.40 -21.50 -3.21
C TYR A 121 8.84 -21.60 -2.66
N GLY A 122 8.99 -21.90 -1.37
CA GLY A 122 10.29 -22.02 -0.72
C GLY A 122 10.92 -20.70 -0.26
N TYR A 123 10.19 -19.58 -0.37
CA TYR A 123 10.66 -18.26 0.06
C TYR A 123 9.81 -17.69 1.19
N ASN A 124 10.47 -16.95 2.07
CA ASN A 124 9.83 -16.04 3.01
C ASN A 124 9.77 -14.64 2.40
N TRP A 125 8.80 -14.41 1.50
CA TRP A 125 8.63 -13.14 0.78
C TRP A 125 8.47 -11.94 1.71
N ALA A 126 7.82 -12.13 2.86
CA ALA A 126 7.67 -11.08 3.86
C ALA A 126 9.02 -10.63 4.44
N LEU A 127 9.93 -11.57 4.73
CA LEU A 127 11.30 -11.26 5.15
C LEU A 127 12.04 -10.51 4.05
N LEU A 128 11.98 -11.00 2.81
CA LEU A 128 12.73 -10.41 1.69
C LEU A 128 12.37 -8.95 1.40
N CYS A 129 11.18 -8.48 1.80
CA CYS A 129 10.78 -7.07 1.71
C CYS A 129 11.61 -6.13 2.60
N GLU A 130 12.35 -6.64 3.58
CA GLU A 130 13.14 -5.79 4.47
C GLU A 130 14.27 -5.05 3.74
N GLU A 131 14.69 -5.51 2.56
CA GLU A 131 15.67 -4.81 1.73
C GLU A 131 15.27 -3.38 1.38
N TYR A 132 13.98 -3.05 1.41
CA TYR A 132 13.48 -1.69 1.20
C TYR A 132 13.59 -0.79 2.43
N PHE A 133 13.93 -1.34 3.60
CA PHE A 133 14.32 -0.59 4.78
C PHE A 133 15.76 -0.10 4.64
N ASN A 134 15.93 1.19 4.34
CA ASN A 134 17.19 1.79 3.93
C ASN A 134 18.15 2.01 5.13
N ARG A 135 18.81 0.95 5.59
CA ARG A 135 19.89 0.96 6.60
C ARG A 135 21.15 1.65 6.08
N ASN A 136 21.41 1.57 4.79
CA ASN A 136 22.44 2.28 4.06
C ASN A 136 21.74 3.15 2.98
N PRO A 137 21.84 4.49 3.01
CA PRO A 137 22.80 5.32 3.75
C PRO A 137 22.29 5.82 5.13
N SER A 138 21.60 4.98 5.89
CA SER A 138 21.06 5.28 7.23
C SER A 138 19.87 6.25 7.25
N GLN A 139 19.00 6.16 6.23
CA GLN A 139 17.67 6.77 6.29
C GLN A 139 16.80 6.10 7.36
N ASN A 140 17.00 4.79 7.58
CA ASN A 140 16.32 3.98 8.60
C ASN A 140 14.79 4.05 8.52
N ILE A 141 14.27 4.13 7.30
CA ILE A 141 12.84 4.05 6.96
C ILE A 141 12.69 3.23 5.67
N TYR A 142 11.46 2.77 5.40
CA TYR A 142 11.14 2.13 4.13
C TYR A 142 11.02 3.19 3.03
N LEU A 143 11.75 3.00 1.94
CA LEU A 143 11.73 3.86 0.74
C LEU A 143 11.38 3.04 -0.50
N ASN A 144 11.05 3.71 -1.60
CA ASN A 144 10.66 3.02 -2.83
C ASN A 144 11.81 2.19 -3.44
N ALA A 145 13.05 2.62 -3.30
CA ALA A 145 14.22 1.85 -3.73
C ALA A 145 15.05 1.34 -2.53
N PRO A 146 15.79 0.22 -2.68
CA PRO A 146 16.69 -0.29 -1.64
C PRO A 146 17.81 0.67 -1.22
N ASN A 147 18.18 1.63 -2.07
CA ASN A 147 19.16 2.65 -1.73
C ASN A 147 18.70 3.98 -2.32
N SER A 148 18.08 4.78 -1.46
CA SER A 148 17.56 6.09 -1.78
C SER A 148 17.63 7.03 -0.58
N SER A 149 17.08 8.24 -0.74
CA SER A 149 17.03 9.30 0.26
C SER A 149 15.61 9.83 0.43
N SER A 150 15.26 10.17 1.67
CA SER A 150 13.98 10.81 1.99
C SER A 150 13.99 12.33 1.78
N GLY A 151 12.81 12.96 1.83
CA GLY A 151 12.58 14.39 1.78
C GLY A 151 12.33 14.96 0.37
N GLN A 152 12.09 14.12 -0.64
CA GLN A 152 11.96 14.57 -2.03
C GLN A 152 10.51 14.64 -2.52
N ASP A 153 9.59 13.84 -1.96
CA ASP A 153 8.18 13.80 -2.37
C ASP A 153 7.25 13.69 -1.16
N TRP A 154 6.03 14.20 -1.31
CA TRP A 154 4.96 14.13 -0.32
C TRP A 154 4.16 12.83 -0.37
N TRP A 155 4.05 12.20 -1.54
CA TRP A 155 3.24 11.00 -1.77
C TRP A 155 3.98 9.73 -1.34
N TYR A 156 5.23 9.56 -1.80
CA TYR A 156 6.09 8.44 -1.43
C TYR A 156 7.54 8.76 -1.80
N GLU A 157 8.49 8.35 -0.96
CA GLU A 157 9.90 8.67 -1.15
C GLU A 157 10.53 7.77 -2.22
N THR A 158 10.93 8.38 -3.33
CA THR A 158 11.60 7.73 -4.48
C THR A 158 13.09 7.61 -4.27
#